data_AF-A0A1G8YWL4-F1
#
_entry.id   AF-A0A1G8YWL4-F1
#
_cell.length_a   1.000
_cell.length_b   1.000
_cell.length_c   1.000
_cell.angle_alpha   90.00
_cell.angle_beta   90.00
_cell.angle_gamma   90.00
#
_symmetry.space_group_name_H-M   'P 1'
#
loop_
_entity.id
_entity.type
_entity.pdbx_description
1 polymer ?
#
loop_
_entity_poly.entity_id
_entity_poly.type
_entity_poly.pdbx_seq_one_letter_code
_entity_poly.pdbx_strand_id
1 'polypeptide(L)' 'MGVTEYYGLALVDARAAEYVIGSDVYGPMGRELVPLATDADAADFLKDHKGKARVTFDAVTGEMLAALDAGTFE' A
#
# COMPACT_ATOMS: atom_id res chain seq x y z
N MET A 1 -3.27 10.79 12.41
CA MET A 1 -2.09 9.93 12.14
C MET A 1 -1.85 10.05 10.64
N GLY A 2 -0.64 10.37 10.18
CA GLY A 2 -0.38 10.69 8.77
C GLY A 2 0.59 9.72 8.11
N VAL A 3 0.41 9.49 6.83
CA VAL A 3 1.34 8.74 5.96
C VAL A 3 1.73 9.61 4.78
N THR A 4 2.93 9.39 4.24
CA THR A 4 3.39 10.09 3.04
C THR A 4 3.00 9.27 1.83
N GLU A 5 2.13 9.81 0.96
CA GLU A 5 1.72 9.12 -0.27
C GLU A 5 2.85 9.04 -1.30
N TYR A 6 2.81 8.01 -2.15
CA TYR A 6 3.92 7.61 -3.00
C TYR A 6 4.24 8.58 -4.16
N TYR A 7 3.25 9.13 -4.84
CA TYR A 7 3.44 9.89 -6.08
C TYR A 7 3.74 11.36 -5.85
N GLY A 8 2.93 12.05 -5.07
CA GLY A 8 3.07 13.47 -4.77
C GLY A 8 3.89 13.76 -3.51
N LEU A 9 4.34 12.71 -2.80
CA LEU A 9 5.17 12.84 -1.59
C LEU A 9 4.53 13.75 -0.53
N ALA A 10 3.20 13.79 -0.52
CA ALA A 10 2.41 14.61 0.38
C ALA A 10 2.01 13.84 1.64
N LEU A 11 1.93 14.53 2.78
CA LEU A 11 1.37 13.95 3.99
C LEU A 11 -0.15 13.90 3.87
N VAL A 12 -0.71 12.69 3.93
CA VAL A 12 -2.15 12.42 3.88
C VAL A 12 -2.63 11.72 5.16
N ASP A 13 -3.94 11.79 5.43
CA ASP A 13 -4.52 11.04 6.54
C ASP A 13 -4.46 9.54 6.25
N ALA A 14 -3.87 8.77 7.16
CA ALA A 14 -3.71 7.33 7.01
C ALA A 14 -5.04 6.58 6.80
N ARG A 15 -6.13 7.05 7.40
CA ARG A 15 -7.45 6.42 7.27
C ARG A 15 -8.16 6.75 5.97
N ALA A 16 -7.80 7.87 5.35
CA ALA A 16 -8.36 8.28 4.07
C ALA A 16 -7.57 7.74 2.87
N ALA A 17 -6.35 7.26 3.09
CA ALA A 17 -5.49 6.68 2.07
C ALA A 17 -5.94 5.25 1.69
N GLU A 18 -5.64 4.87 0.44
CA GLU A 18 -5.67 3.48 0.00
C GLU A 18 -4.26 2.89 0.02
N TYR A 19 -4.14 1.61 0.32
CA TYR A 19 -2.87 0.93 0.40
C TYR A 19 -2.80 -0.18 -0.64
N VAL A 20 -1.72 -0.22 -1.42
CA VAL A 20 -1.44 -1.33 -2.34
C VAL A 20 -0.40 -2.26 -1.72
N ILE A 21 -0.65 -3.56 -1.81
CA ILE A 21 0.29 -4.62 -1.37
C ILE A 21 0.70 -5.51 -2.54
N GLY A 22 1.87 -6.14 -2.40
CA GLY A 22 2.39 -7.09 -3.38
C GLY A 22 2.88 -6.45 -4.67
N SER A 23 3.22 -5.16 -4.64
CA SER A 23 3.88 -4.47 -5.76
C SER A 23 5.34 -4.89 -5.93
N ASP A 24 5.91 -4.54 -7.07
CA ASP A 24 7.35 -4.62 -7.34
C ASP A 24 8.15 -3.41 -6.80
N VAL A 25 7.48 -2.47 -6.13
CA VAL A 25 8.08 -1.40 -5.32
C VAL A 25 8.34 -1.93 -3.91
N TYR A 26 9.58 -1.75 -3.44
CA TYR A 26 10.04 -2.15 -2.12
C TYR A 26 10.53 -0.94 -1.35
N GLY A 27 10.18 -0.87 -0.07
CA GLY A 27 10.80 0.05 0.86
C GLY A 27 12.07 -0.51 1.49
N PRO A 28 12.72 0.24 2.38
CA PRO A 28 13.97 -0.19 3.03
C PRO A 28 13.81 -1.47 3.87
N MET A 29 12.57 -1.79 4.30
CA MET A 29 12.25 -3.02 5.03
C MET A 29 11.74 -4.15 4.12
N GLY A 30 11.68 -3.93 2.80
CA GLY A 30 11.19 -4.91 1.84
C GLY A 30 9.80 -4.59 1.35
N ARG A 31 8.88 -5.56 1.43
CA ARG A 31 7.52 -5.41 0.91
C ARG A 31 6.72 -4.55 1.88
N GLU A 32 6.12 -3.49 1.37
CA GLU A 32 5.42 -2.51 2.19
C GLU A 32 3.99 -2.28 1.69
N LEU A 33 3.16 -1.74 2.58
CA LEU A 33 1.88 -1.15 2.24
C LEU A 33 2.16 0.21 1.63
N VAL A 34 1.99 0.34 0.32
CA VAL A 34 2.26 1.61 -0.36
C VAL A 34 1.02 2.51 -0.23
N PRO A 35 1.08 3.67 0.44
CA PRO A 35 -0.05 4.58 0.60
C PRO A 35 -0.26 5.44 -0.65
N LEU A 36 -1.50 5.55 -1.09
CA LEU A 36 -1.96 6.36 -2.21
C LEU A 36 -3.09 7.29 -1.75
N ALA A 37 -3.04 8.53 -2.23
CA ALA A 37 -3.97 9.58 -1.81
C ALA A 37 -5.39 9.38 -2.35
N THR A 38 -5.53 8.73 -3.52
CA THR A 38 -6.82 8.55 -4.21
C THR A 38 -6.99 7.12 -4.76
N ASP A 39 -8.23 6.71 -4.96
CA ASP A 39 -8.57 5.42 -5.61
C ASP A 39 -8.01 5.34 -7.04
N ALA A 40 -7.96 6.48 -7.76
CA ALA A 40 -7.36 6.56 -9.08
C ALA A 40 -5.85 6.27 -9.02
N ASP A 41 -5.13 6.91 -8.09
CA ASP A 41 -3.70 6.67 -7.90
C ASP A 41 -3.42 5.22 -7.47
N ALA A 42 -4.27 4.63 -6.62
CA ALA A 42 -4.17 3.23 -6.22
C ALA A 42 -4.39 2.27 -7.41
N ALA A 43 -5.38 2.57 -8.25
CA ALA A 43 -5.68 1.78 -9.44
C ALA A 43 -4.57 1.87 -10.50
N ASP A 44 -3.95 3.02 -10.66
CA ASP A 44 -2.84 3.20 -11.59
C ASP A 44 -1.55 2.57 -11.03
N PHE A 45 -1.27 2.75 -9.74
CA PHE A 45 -0.15 2.08 -9.07
C PHE A 45 -0.24 0.55 -9.18
N LEU A 46 -1.44 -0.03 -9.03
CA LEU A 46 -1.66 -1.46 -9.22
C LEU A 46 -1.21 -1.95 -10.60
N LYS A 47 -1.51 -1.19 -11.65
CA LYS A 47 -1.15 -1.53 -13.04
C LYS A 47 0.34 -1.33 -13.28
N ASP A 48 0.88 -0.20 -12.85
CA ASP A 48 2.25 0.21 -13.12
C ASP A 48 3.26 -0.64 -12.35
N HIS A 49 2.92 -1.00 -11.12
CA HIS A 49 3.82 -1.68 -10.17
C HIS A 49 3.40 -3.10 -9.85
N LYS A 50 2.54 -3.70 -10.68
CA LYS A 50 2.10 -5.10 -10.57
C LYS A 50 1.57 -5.47 -9.18
N GLY A 51 0.91 -4.52 -8.52
CA GLY A 51 0.31 -4.76 -7.21
C GLY A 51 -0.67 -5.93 -7.24
N LYS A 52 -0.85 -6.59 -6.10
CA LYS A 52 -1.74 -7.76 -5.98
C LYS A 52 -3.12 -7.40 -5.47
N ALA A 53 -3.18 -6.49 -4.51
CA ALA A 53 -4.43 -6.08 -3.89
C ALA A 53 -4.36 -4.64 -3.41
N ARG A 54 -5.55 -4.03 -3.31
CA ARG A 54 -5.78 -2.74 -2.64
C ARG A 54 -6.55 -2.97 -1.35
N VAL A 55 -6.17 -2.26 -0.30
CA VAL A 55 -6.76 -2.39 1.03
C VAL A 55 -6.89 -1.00 1.67
N THR A 56 -7.94 -0.81 2.46
CA THR A 56 -8.13 0.41 3.25
C THR A 56 -7.48 0.25 4.62
N PHE A 57 -7.25 1.35 5.32
CA PHE A 57 -6.64 1.33 6.66
C PHE A 57 -7.35 0.37 7.63
N ASP A 58 -8.68 0.42 7.69
CA ASP A 58 -9.46 -0.41 8.62
C ASP A 58 -9.46 -1.90 8.24
N ALA A 59 -9.11 -2.24 6.99
CA ALA A 59 -8.99 -3.61 6.54
C ALA A 59 -7.61 -4.23 6.82
N VAL A 60 -6.61 -3.43 7.22
CA VAL A 60 -5.27 -3.94 7.53
C VAL A 60 -5.30 -4.73 8.83
N THR A 61 -4.91 -6.01 8.76
CA THR A 61 -4.82 -6.92 9.91
C THR A 61 -3.39 -7.35 10.18
N GLY A 62 -3.11 -7.81 11.40
CA GLY A 62 -1.79 -8.34 11.77
C GLY A 62 -1.36 -9.55 10.94
N GLU A 63 -2.29 -10.43 10.57
CA GLU A 63 -2.01 -11.57 9.69
C GLU A 63 -1.59 -11.12 8.28
N MET A 64 -2.23 -10.09 7.74
CA MET A 64 -1.83 -9.52 6.45
C MET A 64 -0.43 -8.90 6.49
N LEU A 65 -0.06 -8.25 7.59
CA LEU A 65 1.29 -7.71 7.77
C LEU A 65 2.34 -8.83 7.84
N ALA A 66 2.06 -9.90 8.58
CA ALA A 66 2.94 -11.06 8.63
C ALA A 66 3.07 -11.75 7.25
N ALA A 67 1.98 -11.83 6.49
CA ALA A 67 1.97 -12.38 5.14
C ALA A 67 2.77 -11.49 4.16
N LEU A 68 2.66 -10.16 4.29
CA LEU A 68 3.44 -9.18 3.52
C LEU A 68 4.95 -9.38 3.73
N ASP A 69 5.39 -9.52 4.97
CA ASP A 69 6.79 -9.80 5.32
C ASP A 69 7.25 -11.15 4.75
N ALA A 70 6.41 -12.18 4.84
CA ALA A 70 6.69 -13.51 4.29
C ALA A 70 6.64 -13.55 2.75
N GLY A 71 5.99 -12.57 2.11
CA GLY A 71 5.80 -12.53 0.67
C GLY A 71 4.62 -13.29 0.11
N THR A 72 3.67 -13.61 0.96
CA THR A 72 2.49 -14.38 0.60
C THR A 72 1.34 -13.41 0.40
N PHE A 73 0.71 -13.46 -0.79
CA PHE A 73 -0.33 -12.52 -1.23
C PHE A 73 -1.55 -13.26 -1.77
N GLU A 74 -1.78 -14.48 -1.28
CA GLU A 74 -2.86 -15.38 -1.71
C GLU A 74 -4.17 -15.14 -0.95
#